data_AF-A0A7S3MW49-F1
#
_entry.id   AF-A0A7S3MW49-F1
#
_cell.length_a   1.000
_cell.length_b   1.000
_cell.length_c   1.000
_cell.angle_alpha   90.00
_cell.angle_beta   90.00
_cell.angle_gamma   90.00
#
_symmetry.space_group_name_H-M   'P 1'
#
loop_
_entity.id
_entity.type
_entity.pdbx_description
1 polymer ?
#
loop_
_entity_poly.entity_id
_entity_poly.type
_entity_poly.pdbx_seq_one_letter_code
_entity_poly.pdbx_strand_id
1 'polypeptide(L)'
;KNMSNKLMNWLFRATVHHDKFMAQRYAGSLLSTQGAQETIFQELRNQEKKRQAVFARELAVQETPDILDKALLKAKNSKENGVLPASDYHRIREKVESLKKLKFVEFYEGSYKDFDTYEWIKYKVAAEIGGSEEREAFSLYEKMKIDELGATKYQLLKDGYSNANTHDFKVYP
;
A
#
# COMPACT_ATOMS: atom_id res chain seq x y z
N LYS A 1 15.92 36.51 43.85
CA LYS A 1 14.95 36.07 44.89
C LYS A 1 14.91 34.55 44.87
N ASN A 2 15.62 33.89 45.79
CA ASN A 2 15.63 32.42 45.87
C ASN A 2 14.47 31.96 46.75
N MET A 3 13.63 31.05 46.25
CA MET A 3 12.61 30.40 47.08
C MET A 3 13.28 29.57 48.18
N SER A 4 12.72 29.61 49.38
CA SER A 4 13.17 28.81 50.51
C SER A 4 13.03 27.31 50.22
N ASN A 5 14.05 26.51 50.53
CA ASN A 5 14.03 25.04 50.40
C ASN A 5 12.83 24.39 51.11
N LYS A 6 12.29 25.02 52.17
CA LYS A 6 11.07 24.54 52.86
C LYS A 6 9.82 24.72 51.99
N LEU A 7 9.74 25.83 51.25
CA LEU A 7 8.62 26.12 50.35
C LEU A 7 8.65 25.17 49.14
N MET A 8 9.83 24.92 48.59
CA MET A 8 10.02 23.95 47.49
C MET A 8 9.63 22.52 47.90
N ASN A 9 10.05 22.07 49.08
CA ASN A 9 9.66 20.75 49.60
C ASN A 9 8.15 20.64 49.87
N TRP A 10 7.52 21.71 50.33
CA TRP A 10 6.08 21.74 50.56
C TRP A 10 5.31 21.68 49.24
N LEU A 11 5.70 22.46 48.23
CA LEU A 11 5.11 22.44 46.90
C LEU A 11 5.25 21.06 46.23
N PHE A 12 6.44 20.45 46.30
CA PHE A 12 6.68 19.12 45.72
C PHE A 12 5.84 18.04 46.41
N ARG A 13 5.67 18.10 47.74
CA ARG A 13 4.79 17.17 48.46
C ARG A 13 3.33 17.38 48.08
N ALA A 14 2.89 18.63 47.93
CA ALA A 14 1.53 18.95 47.52
C ALA A 14 1.22 18.44 46.10
N THR A 15 2.14 18.60 45.15
CA THR A 15 1.97 18.09 43.78
C THR A 15 1.93 16.57 43.75
N VAL A 16 2.86 15.89 44.43
CA VAL A 16 2.86 14.41 44.50
C VAL A 16 1.59 13.86 45.16
N HIS A 17 1.06 14.54 46.18
CA HIS A 17 -0.19 14.12 46.82
C HIS A 17 -1.40 14.32 45.90
N HIS A 18 -1.44 15.45 45.17
CA HIS A 18 -2.46 15.72 44.18
C HIS A 18 -2.44 14.68 43.06
N ASP A 19 -1.27 14.39 42.49
CA ASP A 19 -1.11 13.40 41.43
C ASP A 19 -1.52 11.99 41.90
N LYS A 20 -1.13 11.60 43.12
CA LYS A 20 -1.52 10.31 43.70
C LYS A 20 -3.04 10.22 43.91
N PHE A 21 -3.67 11.28 44.38
CA PHE A 21 -5.12 11.34 44.56
C PHE A 21 -5.85 11.26 43.22
N MET A 22 -5.40 12.02 42.22
CA MET A 22 -5.96 11.98 40.87
C MET A 22 -5.79 10.58 40.25
N ALA A 23 -4.60 9.99 40.35
CA ALA A 23 -4.35 8.63 39.86
C ALA A 23 -5.26 7.59 40.53
N GLN A 24 -5.47 7.67 41.84
CA GLN A 24 -6.39 6.78 42.55
C GLN A 24 -7.85 6.97 42.12
N ARG A 25 -8.27 8.22 41.87
CA ARG A 25 -9.62 8.53 41.40
C ARG A 25 -9.85 8.02 39.98
N TYR A 26 -8.90 8.24 39.07
CA TYR A 26 -8.96 7.72 37.70
C TYR A 26 -8.90 6.18 37.66
N ALA A 27 -8.04 5.55 38.47
CA ALA A 27 -7.99 4.11 38.58
C ALA A 27 -9.31 3.54 39.11
N GLY A 28 -9.89 4.17 40.15
CA GLY A 28 -11.18 3.78 40.70
C GLY A 28 -12.33 3.92 39.69
N SER A 29 -12.34 4.98 38.87
CA SER A 29 -13.35 5.13 37.82
C SER A 29 -13.17 4.12 36.69
N LEU A 30 -11.93 3.87 36.24
CA LEU A 30 -11.63 2.93 35.15
C LEU A 30 -11.87 1.46 35.54
N LEU A 31 -11.56 1.08 36.78
CA LEU A 31 -11.76 -0.27 37.31
C LEU A 31 -13.19 -0.51 37.82
N SER A 32 -14.02 0.53 37.90
CA SER A 32 -15.45 0.36 38.16
C SER A 32 -16.11 -0.40 37.00
N THR A 33 -17.20 -1.12 37.28
CA THR A 33 -17.95 -1.84 36.24
C THR A 33 -18.40 -0.93 35.10
N GLN A 34 -18.77 0.32 35.39
CA GLN A 34 -19.17 1.31 34.39
C GLN A 34 -17.97 1.82 33.56
N GLY A 35 -16.84 2.14 34.19
CA GLY A 35 -15.64 2.58 33.46
C GLY A 35 -14.97 1.46 32.66
N ALA A 36 -15.00 0.23 33.18
CA ALA A 36 -14.55 -0.95 32.45
C ALA A 36 -15.43 -1.20 31.20
N GLN A 37 -16.75 -1.05 31.32
CA GLN A 37 -17.65 -1.10 30.16
C GLN A 37 -17.34 0.01 29.16
N GLU A 38 -17.16 1.25 29.61
CA GLU A 38 -16.88 2.39 28.74
C GLU A 38 -15.56 2.23 27.97
N THR A 39 -14.51 1.77 28.63
CA THR A 39 -13.20 1.49 27.99
C THR A 39 -13.31 0.38 26.96
N ILE A 40 -14.02 -0.72 27.28
CA ILE A 40 -14.31 -1.79 26.31
C ILE A 40 -15.08 -1.25 25.11
N PHE A 41 -16.11 -0.42 25.32
CA PHE A 41 -16.86 0.18 24.21
C PHE A 41 -16.00 1.11 23.35
N GLN A 42 -15.13 1.91 23.96
CA GLN A 42 -14.20 2.76 23.22
C GLN A 42 -13.22 1.93 22.40
N GLU A 43 -12.68 0.85 22.97
CA GLU A 43 -11.80 -0.07 22.27
C GLU A 43 -12.50 -0.76 21.10
N LEU A 44 -13.73 -1.25 21.31
CA LEU A 44 -14.56 -1.83 20.25
C LEU A 44 -14.84 -0.82 19.12
N ARG A 45 -15.18 0.43 19.45
CA ARG A 45 -15.34 1.48 18.42
C ARG A 45 -14.06 1.73 17.66
N ASN A 46 -12.91 1.75 18.33
CA ASN A 46 -11.62 1.95 17.69
C ASN A 46 -11.27 0.76 16.78
N GLN A 47 -11.55 -0.46 17.21
CA GLN A 47 -11.39 -1.67 16.41
C GLN A 47 -12.29 -1.64 15.18
N GLU A 48 -13.55 -1.23 15.34
CA GLU A 48 -14.49 -1.14 14.23
C GLU A 48 -14.09 -0.07 13.22
N LYS A 49 -13.61 1.09 13.67
CA LYS A 49 -13.02 2.12 12.80
C LYS A 49 -11.83 1.59 12.01
N LYS A 50 -10.94 0.82 12.65
CA LYS A 50 -9.80 0.19 11.96
C LYS A 50 -10.28 -0.79 10.90
N ARG A 51 -11.26 -1.64 11.22
CA ARG A 51 -11.89 -2.57 10.26
C ARG A 51 -12.50 -1.84 9.08
N GLN A 52 -13.29 -0.81 9.33
CA GLN A 52 -13.89 0.02 8.29
C GLN A 52 -12.82 0.65 7.38
N ALA A 53 -11.72 1.15 7.95
CA ALA A 53 -10.63 1.73 7.16
C ALA A 53 -9.94 0.70 6.26
N VAL A 54 -9.71 -0.52 6.75
CA VAL A 54 -9.14 -1.62 5.93
C VAL A 54 -10.12 -2.02 4.83
N PHE A 55 -11.39 -2.20 5.17
CA PHE A 55 -12.42 -2.58 4.20
C PHE A 55 -12.62 -1.54 3.10
N ALA A 56 -12.62 -0.24 3.45
CA ALA A 56 -12.71 0.84 2.47
C ALA A 56 -11.53 0.83 1.48
N ARG A 57 -10.33 0.47 1.94
CA ARG A 57 -9.15 0.34 1.07
C ARG A 57 -9.24 -0.86 0.14
N GLU A 58 -9.74 -2.00 0.63
CA GLU A 58 -9.94 -3.20 -0.18
C GLU A 58 -11.03 -2.98 -1.24
N LEU A 59 -12.11 -2.30 -0.87
CA LEU A 59 -13.19 -1.92 -1.79
C LEU A 59 -12.66 -1.02 -2.91
N ALA A 60 -11.85 -0.01 -2.58
CA ALA A 60 -11.22 0.86 -3.58
C ALA A 60 -10.32 0.08 -4.56
N VAL A 61 -9.65 -0.99 -4.11
CA VAL A 61 -8.85 -1.88 -4.99
C VAL A 61 -9.75 -2.67 -5.95
N GLN A 62 -10.94 -3.07 -5.51
CA GLN A 62 -11.89 -3.79 -6.38
C GLN A 62 -12.55 -2.86 -7.40
N GLU A 63 -12.84 -1.62 -7.02
CA GLU A 63 -13.49 -0.64 -7.89
C GLU A 63 -12.55 -0.08 -8.97
N THR A 64 -11.23 -0.11 -8.76
CA THR A 64 -10.27 0.37 -9.76
C THR A 64 -10.27 -0.52 -11.01
N PRO A 65 -10.62 0.01 -12.21
CA PRO A 65 -10.72 -0.79 -13.42
C PRO A 65 -9.35 -1.08 -14.07
N ASP A 66 -8.38 -0.17 -13.94
CA ASP A 66 -7.05 -0.37 -14.53
C ASP A 66 -6.15 -1.24 -13.64
N ILE A 67 -5.63 -2.32 -14.20
CA ILE A 67 -4.81 -3.31 -13.50
C ILE A 67 -3.52 -2.67 -12.93
N LEU A 68 -2.92 -1.70 -13.63
CA LEU A 68 -1.74 -1.01 -13.12
C LEU A 68 -2.05 -0.14 -11.90
N ASP A 69 -3.21 0.54 -11.91
CA ASP A 69 -3.67 1.33 -10.77
C ASP A 69 -4.07 0.45 -9.59
N LYS A 70 -4.73 -0.68 -9.88
CA LYS A 70 -5.05 -1.70 -8.89
C LYS A 70 -3.77 -2.22 -8.21
N ALA A 71 -2.75 -2.57 -8.98
CA ALA A 71 -1.47 -3.04 -8.46
C ALA A 71 -0.75 -1.95 -7.64
N LEU A 72 -0.76 -0.70 -8.10
CA LEU A 72 -0.18 0.43 -7.36
C LEU A 72 -0.91 0.68 -6.03
N LEU A 73 -2.24 0.58 -6.02
CA LEU A 73 -3.07 0.74 -4.82
C LEU A 73 -2.81 -0.40 -3.82
N LYS A 74 -2.70 -1.65 -4.29
CA LYS A 74 -2.28 -2.80 -3.47
C LYS A 74 -0.87 -2.60 -2.87
N ALA A 75 0.08 -2.10 -3.66
CA ALA A 75 1.43 -1.80 -3.18
C ALA A 75 1.42 -0.68 -2.13
N LYS A 76 0.59 0.35 -2.31
CA LYS A 76 0.41 1.44 -1.33
C LYS A 76 -0.18 0.92 -0.02
N ASN A 77 -1.22 0.09 -0.08
CA ASN A 77 -1.82 -0.53 1.10
C ASN A 77 -0.80 -1.43 1.83
N SER A 78 0.03 -2.17 1.08
CA SER A 78 1.08 -3.02 1.63
C SER A 78 2.19 -2.22 2.33
N LYS A 79 2.54 -1.05 1.79
CA LYS A 79 3.45 -0.09 2.44
C LYS A 79 2.86 0.44 3.75
N GLU A 80 1.59 0.86 3.74
CA GLU A 80 0.92 1.40 4.93
C GLU A 80 0.76 0.35 6.03
N ASN A 81 0.62 -0.93 5.65
CA ASN A 81 0.58 -2.05 6.58
C ASN A 81 1.98 -2.51 7.06
N GLY A 82 3.06 -1.90 6.55
CA GLY A 82 4.44 -2.25 6.91
C GLY A 82 4.96 -3.56 6.30
N VAL A 83 4.23 -4.18 5.38
CA VAL A 83 4.64 -5.42 4.69
C VAL A 83 5.68 -5.12 3.61
N LEU A 84 5.52 -3.99 2.90
CA LEU A 84 6.41 -3.56 1.84
C LEU A 84 7.28 -2.38 2.32
N PRO A 85 8.62 -2.44 2.20
CA PRO A 85 9.47 -1.31 2.59
C PRO A 85 9.25 -0.12 1.65
N ALA A 86 9.48 1.09 2.16
CA ALA A 86 9.23 2.32 1.40
C ALA A 86 10.06 2.41 0.11
N SER A 87 11.31 1.93 0.11
CA SER A 87 12.19 1.92 -1.07
C SER A 87 11.58 1.14 -2.23
N ASP A 88 11.01 -0.03 -1.95
CA ASP A 88 10.45 -0.90 -2.99
C ASP A 88 9.15 -0.33 -3.53
N TYR A 89 8.34 0.30 -2.67
CA TYR A 89 7.16 1.05 -3.11
C TYR A 89 7.53 2.18 -4.10
N HIS A 90 8.58 2.94 -3.84
CA HIS A 90 9.00 4.03 -4.74
C HIS A 90 9.46 3.50 -6.10
N ARG A 91 10.24 2.41 -6.13
CA ARG A 91 10.63 1.74 -7.38
C ARG A 91 9.43 1.24 -8.17
N ILE A 92 8.46 0.61 -7.49
CA ILE A 92 7.21 0.12 -8.09
C ILE A 92 6.41 1.29 -8.67
N ARG A 93 6.27 2.37 -7.92
CA ARG A 93 5.56 3.57 -8.36
C ARG A 93 6.19 4.18 -9.60
N GLU A 94 7.51 4.34 -9.62
CA GLU A 94 8.24 4.87 -10.78
C GLU A 94 8.02 4.00 -12.03
N LYS A 95 8.09 2.66 -11.89
CA LYS A 95 7.80 1.72 -12.98
C LYS A 95 6.36 1.86 -13.50
N VAL A 96 5.37 1.99 -12.62
CA VAL A 96 3.97 2.17 -13.04
C VAL A 96 3.79 3.53 -13.73
N GLU A 97 4.40 4.60 -13.21
CA GLU A 97 4.35 5.92 -13.82
C GLU A 97 5.03 5.95 -15.20
N SER A 98 6.16 5.26 -15.39
CA SER A 98 6.81 5.16 -16.70
C SER A 98 5.94 4.42 -17.72
N LEU A 99 5.26 3.34 -17.32
CA LEU A 99 4.35 2.61 -18.19
C LEU A 99 3.13 3.43 -18.60
N LYS A 100 2.57 4.21 -17.68
CA LYS A 100 1.47 5.13 -18.00
C LYS A 100 1.89 6.22 -18.99
N LYS A 101 3.12 6.72 -18.87
CA LYS A 101 3.69 7.68 -19.83
C LYS A 101 3.87 7.04 -21.20
N LEU A 102 4.34 5.80 -21.28
CA LEU A 102 4.43 5.05 -22.55
C LEU A 102 3.08 4.90 -23.23
N LYS A 103 2.02 4.51 -22.49
CA LYS A 103 0.64 4.47 -22.99
C LYS A 103 0.20 5.80 -23.61
N PHE A 104 0.58 6.91 -22.97
CA PHE A 104 0.22 8.25 -23.43
C PHE A 104 0.97 8.63 -24.72
N VAL A 105 2.26 8.31 -24.81
CA VAL A 105 3.07 8.55 -26.03
C VAL A 105 2.55 7.71 -27.20
N GLU A 106 2.24 6.43 -26.99
CA GLU A 106 1.67 5.54 -28.02
C GLU A 106 0.34 6.07 -28.58
N PHE A 107 -0.53 6.59 -27.70
CA PHE A 107 -1.82 7.15 -28.10
C PHE A 107 -1.67 8.43 -28.95
N TYR A 108 -0.62 9.22 -28.71
CA TYR A 108 -0.35 10.46 -29.45
C TYR A 108 0.41 10.23 -30.77
N GLU A 109 1.33 9.27 -30.82
CA GLU A 109 2.16 9.01 -31.99
C GLU A 109 1.51 8.06 -33.01
N GLY A 110 0.29 7.56 -32.74
CA GLY A 110 -0.51 6.74 -33.66
C GLY A 110 0.18 5.42 -34.08
N SER A 111 1.24 5.02 -33.37
CA SER A 111 2.10 3.92 -33.74
C SER A 111 1.55 2.62 -33.16
N TYR A 112 0.60 2.01 -33.87
CA TYR A 112 0.00 0.69 -33.58
C TYR A 112 0.99 -0.49 -33.54
N LYS A 113 2.30 -0.25 -33.63
CA LYS A 113 3.29 -1.31 -33.88
C LYS A 113 3.55 -2.23 -32.69
N ASP A 114 3.26 -1.78 -31.46
CA ASP A 114 3.66 -2.51 -30.26
C ASP A 114 2.52 -2.66 -29.22
N PHE A 115 1.25 -2.64 -29.66
CA PHE A 115 0.11 -2.80 -28.76
C PHE A 115 0.14 -4.11 -27.96
N ASP A 116 0.46 -5.24 -28.62
CA ASP A 116 0.60 -6.54 -27.95
C ASP A 116 1.80 -6.55 -26.96
N THR A 117 2.87 -5.82 -27.28
CA THR A 117 4.04 -5.65 -26.41
C THR A 117 3.65 -4.91 -25.14
N TYR A 118 2.93 -3.79 -25.29
CA TYR A 118 2.45 -2.98 -24.18
C TYR A 118 1.51 -3.78 -23.27
N GLU A 119 0.55 -4.51 -23.85
CA GLU A 119 -0.35 -5.37 -23.06
C GLU A 119 0.42 -6.44 -22.28
N TRP A 120 1.38 -7.11 -22.92
CA TRP A 120 2.20 -8.12 -22.24
C TRP A 120 2.99 -7.51 -21.06
N ILE A 121 3.63 -6.35 -21.26
CA ILE A 121 4.38 -5.65 -20.20
C ILE A 121 3.42 -5.23 -19.08
N LYS A 122 2.22 -4.75 -19.43
CA LYS A 122 1.19 -4.35 -18.45
C LYS A 122 0.82 -5.49 -17.52
N TYR A 123 0.46 -6.66 -18.06
CA TYR A 123 0.10 -7.82 -17.24
C TYR A 123 1.30 -8.41 -16.49
N LYS A 124 2.49 -8.42 -17.11
CA LYS A 124 3.71 -8.89 -16.45
C LYS A 124 4.06 -8.03 -15.24
N VAL A 125 4.10 -6.70 -15.42
CA VAL A 125 4.42 -5.76 -14.33
C VAL A 125 3.35 -5.80 -13.25
N ALA A 126 2.07 -5.94 -13.62
CA ALA A 126 1.01 -6.18 -12.66
C ALA A 126 1.20 -7.48 -11.86
N ALA A 127 1.64 -8.58 -12.48
CA ALA A 127 1.91 -9.85 -11.80
C ALA A 127 3.16 -9.83 -10.91
N GLU A 128 4.18 -9.04 -11.29
CA GLU A 128 5.38 -8.82 -10.47
C GLU A 128 5.08 -8.02 -9.20
N ILE A 129 4.23 -7.00 -9.32
CA ILE A 129 3.86 -6.10 -8.21
C ILE A 129 2.71 -6.68 -7.37
N GLY A 130 1.77 -7.34 -8.04
CA GLY A 130 0.51 -7.82 -7.50
C GLY A 130 0.63 -9.15 -6.74
N GLY A 131 -0.53 -9.61 -6.27
CA GLY A 131 -0.67 -10.85 -5.50
C GLY A 131 -0.93 -12.06 -6.39
N SER A 132 -1.50 -13.11 -5.80
CA SER A 132 -1.91 -14.32 -6.52
C SER A 132 -2.88 -14.03 -7.67
N GLU A 133 -3.84 -13.12 -7.47
CA GLU A 133 -4.84 -12.73 -8.48
C GLU A 133 -4.19 -12.20 -9.78
N GLU A 134 -3.21 -11.30 -9.65
CA GLU A 134 -2.55 -10.72 -10.82
C GLU A 134 -1.64 -11.73 -11.54
N ARG A 135 -1.04 -12.68 -10.79
CA ARG A 135 -0.25 -13.78 -11.37
C ARG A 135 -1.12 -14.76 -12.12
N GLU A 136 -2.29 -15.09 -11.59
CA GLU A 136 -3.29 -15.92 -12.27
C GLU A 136 -3.81 -15.23 -13.54
N ALA A 137 -4.11 -13.93 -13.46
CA ALA A 137 -4.51 -13.13 -14.62
C ALA A 137 -3.44 -13.14 -15.72
N PHE A 138 -2.16 -13.00 -15.37
CA PHE A 138 -1.07 -13.10 -16.34
C PHE A 138 -0.95 -14.52 -16.92
N SER A 139 -1.08 -15.56 -16.11
CA SER A 139 -1.06 -16.94 -16.60
C SER A 139 -2.21 -17.25 -17.57
N LEU A 140 -3.40 -16.71 -17.31
CA LEU A 140 -4.54 -16.81 -18.22
C LEU A 140 -4.28 -16.06 -19.53
N TYR A 141 -3.72 -14.86 -19.44
CA TYR A 141 -3.31 -14.09 -20.62
C TYR A 141 -2.28 -14.87 -21.47
N GLU A 142 -1.23 -15.46 -20.85
CA GLU A 142 -0.24 -16.27 -21.58
C GLU A 142 -0.92 -17.46 -22.28
N LYS A 143 -1.83 -18.17 -21.59
CA LYS A 143 -2.58 -19.28 -22.19
C LYS A 143 -3.41 -18.84 -23.40
N MET A 144 -4.19 -17.77 -23.28
CA MET A 144 -4.99 -17.25 -24.38
C MET A 144 -4.13 -16.87 -25.58
N LYS A 145 -3.00 -16.18 -25.37
CA LYS A 145 -2.09 -15.80 -26.47
C LYS A 145 -1.39 -17.01 -27.09
N ILE A 146 -1.08 -18.04 -26.31
CA ILE A 146 -0.56 -19.32 -26.83
C ILE A 146 -1.62 -20.01 -27.70
N ASP A 147 -2.89 -20.00 -27.29
CA ASP A 147 -3.98 -20.61 -28.06
C ASP A 147 -4.27 -19.83 -29.37
N GLU A 148 -4.16 -18.50 -29.35
CA GLU A 148 -4.37 -17.64 -30.53
C GLU A 148 -3.22 -17.70 -31.55
N LEU A 149 -1.96 -17.62 -31.10
CA LEU A 149 -0.79 -17.49 -31.97
C LEU A 149 -0.06 -18.82 -32.19
N GLY A 150 -0.26 -19.80 -31.32
CA GLY A 150 0.54 -21.01 -31.20
C GLY A 150 1.79 -20.80 -30.34
N ALA A 151 2.17 -21.85 -29.58
CA ALA A 151 3.25 -21.80 -28.60
C ALA A 151 4.60 -21.31 -29.17
N THR A 152 4.96 -21.74 -30.38
CA THR A 152 6.22 -21.36 -31.04
C THR A 152 6.28 -19.89 -31.44
N LYS A 153 5.17 -19.33 -31.94
CA LYS A 153 5.11 -17.90 -32.28
C LYS A 153 5.07 -17.04 -31.03
N TYR A 154 4.33 -17.47 -30.00
CA TYR A 154 4.32 -16.78 -28.71
C TYR A 154 5.71 -16.72 -28.07
N GLN A 155 6.50 -17.79 -28.18
CA GLN A 155 7.85 -17.81 -27.63
C GLN A 155 8.79 -16.83 -28.36
N LEU A 156 8.73 -16.76 -29.68
CA LEU A 156 9.47 -15.76 -30.47
C LEU A 156 9.07 -14.32 -30.12
N LEU A 157 7.77 -14.10 -29.90
CA LEU A 157 7.21 -12.82 -29.47
C LEU A 157 7.73 -12.42 -28.07
N LYS A 158 7.69 -13.37 -27.13
CA LYS A 158 8.20 -13.22 -25.76
C LYS A 158 9.71 -12.94 -25.73
N ASP A 159 10.48 -13.59 -26.59
CA ASP A 159 11.93 -13.35 -26.73
C ASP A 159 12.20 -11.94 -27.29
N GLY A 160 11.36 -11.46 -28.23
CA GLY A 160 11.35 -10.08 -28.68
C GLY A 160 11.10 -9.07 -27.54
N TYR A 161 10.11 -9.34 -26.69
CA TYR A 161 9.78 -8.51 -25.53
C TYR A 161 10.87 -8.47 -24.45
N SER A 162 11.62 -9.57 -24.33
CA SER A 162 12.72 -9.71 -23.38
C SER A 162 13.90 -8.82 -23.77
N ASN A 163 14.20 -8.73 -25.07
CA ASN A 163 15.31 -7.96 -25.61
C ASN A 163 15.05 -6.44 -25.58
N ALA A 164 13.80 -5.99 -25.78
CA ALA A 164 13.42 -4.58 -25.68
C ALA A 164 13.67 -3.98 -24.27
N ASN A 165 13.55 -4.78 -23.22
CA ASN A 165 13.80 -4.35 -21.83
C ASN A 165 15.29 -4.12 -21.53
N THR A 166 16.21 -4.62 -22.34
CA THR A 166 17.66 -4.49 -22.10
C THR A 166 18.29 -3.25 -22.75
N HIS A 167 17.61 -2.60 -23.71
CA HIS A 167 18.26 -1.55 -24.50
C HIS A 167 17.93 -0.09 -24.14
N ASP A 168 16.85 0.22 -23.39
CA ASP A 168 16.42 1.64 -23.23
C ASP A 168 16.01 2.11 -21.82
N PHE A 169 16.60 1.57 -20.75
CA PHE A 169 16.57 2.23 -19.43
C PHE A 169 17.92 2.86 -19.04
N LYS A 170 18.66 3.39 -20.03
CA LYS A 170 19.70 4.39 -19.74
C LYS A 170 19.00 5.68 -19.35
N VAL A 171 18.81 5.87 -18.05
CA VAL A 171 18.55 7.18 -17.45
C VAL A 171 19.70 8.09 -17.88
N TYR A 172 19.44 8.99 -18.83
CA TYR A 172 20.38 10.06 -19.13
C TYR A 172 20.42 11.01 -17.92
N PRO A 173 21.62 11.42 -17.47
CA PRO A 173 21.81 12.31 -16.32
C PRO A 173 21.20 13.69 -16.53
#